data_AF-A0A1Z1WFM4-F1
#
_entry.id   AF-A0A1Z1WFM4-F1
#
_cell.length_a   1.000
_cell.length_b   1.000
_cell.length_c   1.000
_cell.angle_alpha   90.00
_cell.angle_beta   90.00
_cell.angle_gamma   90.00
#
_symmetry.space_group_name_H-M   'P 1'
#
loop_
_entity.id
_entity.type
_entity.pdbx_description
1 polymer ?
#
loop_
_entity_poly.entity_id
_entity_poly.type
_entity_poly.pdbx_seq_one_letter_code
_entity_poly.pdbx_strand_id
1 'polypeptide(L)'
;MRPLDLDRARLVERLLCDDSRGGSAWRGLLVRPDFEPDGFTVAERMNGEVLLEASESDFGTWLSGVIEGKVRRVLPSGGHAGTAAVAAFCHAQTMRLLEHSVAGAPVARTLANQELPSVVDRVVAHCAFGDVRAPVATHRGYADRSVRAALDLAPLVLNACGSDLAALLRYSLAAGLLGAEQKLRTPGPGLALPVGAPGDPAPTARDLWPRYRKLAERALHVDHWDAFLADVLDGPRQLVWFFDDCAETVIDLLLLDRLMEANPRLRLTLVPKSLPCYTDADAPLLLRLLDSPRLRALGVDRLRATDVCTTGPSMATANLRKLSPELARALYEADCVFVKGTNVHEMFQGGISKVMYTGFVLVSEFNEGAMGVNAATAPLFLVRSEPGEYTNWGFEGRRFRTRRYADGRHVRLCWSTLTDRERRKECTEPVALRDEWRRLDALAERVAPRTRVALESERGRVRRRLQQLTGTPVDPTPSWSPHA
;
A
#
# COMPACT_ATOMS: atom_id res chain seq x y z
N MET A 1 14.74 1.72 -29.95
CA MET A 1 13.53 1.41 -29.16
C MET A 1 12.93 0.11 -29.68
N ARG A 2 12.38 -0.75 -28.82
CA ARG A 2 11.77 -2.04 -29.22
C ARG A 2 10.25 -2.00 -29.01
N PRO A 3 9.41 -2.30 -30.02
CA PRO A 3 7.97 -2.35 -29.83
C PRO A 3 7.56 -3.54 -28.96
N LEU A 4 6.35 -3.46 -28.38
CA LEU A 4 5.74 -4.59 -27.69
C LEU A 4 5.23 -5.62 -28.70
N ASP A 5 5.52 -6.89 -28.42
CA ASP A 5 5.01 -8.07 -29.12
C ASP A 5 3.90 -8.71 -28.27
N LEU A 6 2.69 -8.19 -28.43
CA LEU A 6 1.54 -8.53 -27.59
C LEU A 6 0.94 -9.91 -27.91
N ASP A 7 1.37 -10.57 -28.99
CA ASP A 7 0.95 -11.93 -29.33
C ASP A 7 1.62 -12.97 -28.42
N ARG A 8 2.69 -12.58 -27.72
CA ARG A 8 3.38 -13.43 -26.75
C ARG A 8 2.74 -13.28 -25.37
N ALA A 9 1.82 -14.17 -25.03
CA ALA A 9 1.12 -14.20 -23.74
C ALA A 9 2.05 -14.00 -22.52
N ARG A 10 3.18 -14.71 -22.48
CA ARG A 10 4.17 -14.58 -21.39
C ARG A 10 4.83 -13.20 -21.30
N LEU A 11 4.95 -12.47 -22.41
CA LEU A 11 5.41 -11.08 -22.39
C LEU A 11 4.34 -10.19 -21.77
N VAL A 12 3.07 -10.37 -22.18
CA VAL A 12 1.93 -9.62 -21.64
C VAL A 12 1.81 -9.82 -20.12
N GLU A 13 1.86 -11.05 -19.63
CA GLU A 13 1.86 -11.35 -18.18
C GLU A 13 2.94 -10.55 -17.43
N ARG A 14 4.18 -10.55 -17.94
CA ARG A 14 5.29 -9.79 -17.33
C ARG A 14 5.11 -8.28 -17.42
N LEU A 15 4.54 -7.77 -18.50
CA LEU A 15 4.19 -6.35 -18.65
C LEU A 15 3.15 -5.93 -17.61
N LEU A 16 2.22 -6.83 -17.30
CA LEU A 16 1.16 -6.62 -16.29
C LEU A 16 1.62 -6.90 -14.85
N CYS A 17 2.92 -7.08 -14.64
CA CYS A 17 3.54 -7.46 -13.37
C CYS A 17 2.90 -8.71 -12.74
N ASP A 18 2.49 -9.66 -13.57
CA ASP A 18 1.98 -10.96 -13.12
C ASP A 18 3.15 -11.92 -12.82
N ASP A 19 3.48 -12.03 -11.54
CA ASP A 19 4.55 -12.90 -11.04
C ASP A 19 4.06 -14.32 -10.71
N SER A 20 2.77 -14.63 -10.92
CA SER A 20 2.18 -15.93 -10.58
C SER A 20 2.75 -17.10 -11.38
N ARG A 21 3.36 -16.81 -12.54
CA ARG A 21 3.89 -17.80 -13.50
C ARG A 21 2.80 -18.80 -13.95
N GLY A 22 1.54 -18.36 -14.00
CA GLY A 22 0.39 -19.20 -14.30
C GLY A 22 -0.02 -20.14 -13.16
N GLY A 23 0.62 -20.04 -12.00
CA GLY A 23 0.26 -20.80 -10.81
C GLY A 23 -1.02 -20.30 -10.16
N SER A 24 -1.72 -21.19 -9.46
CA SER A 24 -2.96 -20.87 -8.73
C SER A 24 -2.76 -20.83 -7.20
N ALA A 25 -1.51 -20.78 -6.72
CA ALA A 25 -1.18 -20.79 -5.29
C ALA A 25 -1.89 -19.65 -4.53
N TRP A 26 -2.05 -18.49 -5.17
CA TRP A 26 -2.78 -17.35 -4.62
C TRP A 26 -4.26 -17.63 -4.35
N ARG A 27 -4.89 -18.64 -4.99
CA ARG A 27 -6.31 -18.93 -4.77
C ARG A 27 -6.60 -19.33 -3.32
N GLY A 28 -5.66 -20.01 -2.65
CA GLY A 28 -5.78 -20.36 -1.23
C GLY A 28 -5.67 -19.16 -0.29
N LEU A 29 -5.19 -18.02 -0.79
CA LEU A 29 -5.08 -16.77 -0.02
C LEU A 29 -6.35 -15.94 -0.09
N LEU A 30 -7.20 -16.17 -1.09
CA LEU A 30 -8.39 -15.39 -1.26
C LEU A 30 -9.51 -15.93 -0.38
N VAL A 31 -10.20 -15.03 0.32
CA VAL A 31 -11.48 -15.38 0.96
C VAL A 31 -12.52 -15.76 -0.10
N ARG A 32 -12.42 -15.19 -1.31
CA ARG A 32 -13.31 -15.49 -2.42
C ARG A 32 -12.56 -15.57 -3.75
N PRO A 33 -12.88 -16.53 -4.63
CA PRO A 33 -12.18 -16.71 -5.90
C PRO A 33 -12.38 -15.57 -6.89
N ASP A 34 -13.48 -14.81 -6.75
CA ASP A 34 -13.86 -13.67 -7.58
C ASP A 34 -13.45 -12.32 -6.96
N PHE A 35 -12.54 -12.31 -5.97
CA PHE A 35 -12.07 -11.08 -5.36
C PHE A 35 -11.46 -10.13 -6.40
N GLU A 36 -11.88 -8.88 -6.29
CA GLU A 36 -11.32 -7.72 -6.98
C GLU A 36 -11.03 -6.64 -5.93
N PRO A 37 -9.86 -5.97 -5.99
CA PRO A 37 -9.56 -4.84 -5.12
C PRO A 37 -10.64 -3.75 -5.21
N ASP A 38 -11.06 -3.23 -4.05
CA ASP A 38 -11.97 -2.08 -4.02
C ASP A 38 -11.22 -0.81 -4.42
N GLY A 39 -11.53 -0.31 -5.61
CA GLY A 39 -10.84 0.79 -6.26
C GLY A 39 -11.50 1.13 -7.58
N PHE A 40 -10.68 1.47 -8.58
CA PHE A 40 -11.15 1.67 -9.94
C PHE A 40 -10.12 1.17 -10.95
N THR A 41 -10.62 0.80 -12.11
CA THR A 41 -9.85 0.29 -13.25
C THR A 41 -9.24 1.43 -14.04
N VAL A 42 -8.24 1.12 -14.86
CA VAL A 42 -7.67 2.10 -15.80
C VAL A 42 -8.74 2.61 -16.79
N ALA A 43 -9.66 1.76 -17.23
CA ALA A 43 -10.75 2.15 -18.13
C ALA A 43 -11.67 3.20 -17.51
N GLU A 44 -12.05 3.05 -16.24
CA GLU A 44 -12.88 4.05 -15.55
C GLU A 44 -12.16 5.40 -15.42
N ARG A 45 -10.85 5.37 -15.20
CA ARG A 45 -10.03 6.59 -15.23
C ARG A 45 -10.03 7.23 -16.63
N MET A 46 -9.81 6.43 -17.67
CA MET A 46 -9.78 6.89 -19.06
C MET A 46 -11.11 7.54 -19.48
N ASN A 47 -12.23 7.00 -18.99
CA ASN A 47 -13.58 7.48 -19.31
C ASN A 47 -14.03 8.68 -18.45
N GLY A 48 -13.21 9.15 -17.49
CA GLY A 48 -13.60 10.21 -16.56
C GLY A 48 -14.70 9.80 -15.57
N GLU A 49 -14.91 8.49 -15.39
CA GLU A 49 -15.89 7.97 -14.42
C GLU A 49 -15.38 8.16 -12.97
N VAL A 50 -14.09 8.45 -12.80
CA VAL A 50 -13.49 8.60 -11.48
C VAL A 50 -13.29 10.08 -11.17
N LEU A 51 -13.76 10.49 -9.99
CA LEU A 51 -13.57 11.85 -9.51
C LEU A 51 -12.15 12.07 -8.98
N LEU A 52 -11.26 12.47 -9.88
CA LEU A 52 -9.88 12.86 -9.61
C LEU A 52 -9.73 14.39 -9.57
N GLU A 53 -8.56 14.86 -9.15
CA GLU A 53 -8.19 16.28 -9.26
C GLU A 53 -8.04 16.71 -10.73
N ALA A 54 -8.17 18.00 -11.02
CA ALA A 54 -8.14 18.53 -12.39
C ALA A 54 -6.82 18.22 -13.14
N SER A 55 -5.71 18.13 -12.42
CA SER A 55 -4.40 17.75 -12.96
C SER A 55 -4.29 16.25 -13.29
N GLU A 56 -5.15 15.42 -12.70
CA GLU A 56 -5.17 13.96 -12.86
C GLU A 56 -6.33 13.46 -13.73
N SER A 57 -7.31 14.32 -14.04
CA SER A 57 -8.54 13.95 -14.75
C SER A 57 -8.34 13.71 -16.24
N ASP A 58 -7.40 14.40 -16.89
CA ASP A 58 -7.03 14.11 -18.28
C ASP A 58 -6.04 12.94 -18.33
N PHE A 59 -6.51 11.78 -18.74
CA PHE A 59 -5.71 10.55 -18.71
C PHE A 59 -4.47 10.64 -19.60
N GLY A 60 -4.59 11.20 -20.82
CA GLY A 60 -3.49 11.28 -21.78
C GLY A 60 -2.35 12.18 -21.29
N THR A 61 -2.68 13.36 -20.78
CA THR A 61 -1.72 14.31 -20.20
C THR A 61 -1.07 13.72 -18.96
N TRP A 62 -1.85 13.12 -18.06
CA TRP A 62 -1.32 12.47 -16.86
C TRP A 62 -0.36 11.33 -17.21
N LEU A 63 -0.75 10.43 -18.12
CA LEU A 63 0.08 9.28 -18.51
C LEU A 63 1.38 9.74 -19.18
N SER A 64 1.30 10.75 -20.06
CA SER A 64 2.47 11.35 -20.71
C SER A 64 3.45 11.90 -19.67
N GLY A 65 2.96 12.66 -18.68
CA GLY A 65 3.78 13.19 -17.60
C GLY A 65 4.47 12.11 -16.76
N VAL A 66 3.75 11.02 -16.43
CA VAL A 66 4.32 9.86 -15.72
C VAL A 66 5.45 9.22 -16.53
N ILE A 67 5.23 8.96 -17.82
CA ILE A 67 6.20 8.32 -18.70
C ILE A 67 7.42 9.21 -18.91
N GLU A 68 7.23 10.48 -19.25
CA GLU A 68 8.32 11.44 -19.43
C GLU A 68 9.19 11.57 -18.18
N GLY A 69 8.57 11.67 -17.01
CA GLY A 69 9.27 11.72 -15.73
C GLY A 69 10.15 10.49 -15.49
N LYS A 70 9.64 9.29 -15.81
CA LYS A 70 10.38 8.02 -15.69
C LYS A 70 11.54 7.95 -16.67
N VAL A 71 11.28 8.19 -17.96
CA VAL A 71 12.29 8.13 -19.03
C VAL A 71 13.43 9.11 -18.76
N ARG A 72 13.12 10.35 -18.36
CA ARG A 72 14.13 11.38 -18.04
C ARG A 72 15.08 10.95 -16.91
N ARG A 73 14.57 10.23 -15.91
CA ARG A 73 15.36 9.77 -14.75
C ARG A 73 16.20 8.53 -15.07
N VAL A 74 15.80 7.73 -16.06
CA VAL A 74 16.40 6.43 -16.36
C VAL A 74 17.34 6.46 -17.56
N LEU A 75 17.26 7.48 -18.44
CA LEU A 75 18.15 7.66 -19.60
C LEU A 75 18.96 8.98 -19.51
N PRO A 76 19.98 9.09 -18.64
CA PRO A 76 20.58 10.38 -18.30
C PRO A 76 21.52 10.99 -19.36
N SER A 77 21.52 10.52 -20.61
CA SER A 77 22.61 10.84 -21.56
C SER A 77 22.20 11.04 -23.03
N GLY A 78 20.90 11.07 -23.35
CA GLY A 78 20.42 11.53 -24.65
C GLY A 78 20.05 13.01 -24.57
N GLY A 79 20.39 13.82 -25.58
CA GLY A 79 19.87 15.19 -25.67
C GLY A 79 18.34 15.22 -25.51
N HIS A 80 17.77 16.35 -25.06
CA HIS A 80 16.35 16.49 -24.71
C HIS A 80 15.39 15.92 -25.78
N ALA A 81 15.73 16.07 -27.06
CA ALA A 81 14.96 15.53 -28.19
C ALA A 81 14.88 13.98 -28.20
N GLY A 82 15.95 13.29 -27.82
CA GLY A 82 15.97 11.82 -27.73
C GLY A 82 15.09 11.30 -26.59
N THR A 83 15.10 11.96 -25.43
CA THR A 83 14.25 11.62 -24.28
C THR A 83 12.76 11.80 -24.61
N ALA A 84 12.39 12.90 -25.28
CA ALA A 84 11.01 13.14 -25.70
C ALA A 84 10.51 12.08 -26.71
N ALA A 85 11.34 11.71 -27.68
CA ALA A 85 10.99 10.66 -28.65
C ALA A 85 10.78 9.29 -27.98
N VAL A 86 11.64 8.93 -27.01
CA VAL A 86 11.49 7.69 -26.24
C VAL A 86 10.22 7.71 -25.39
N ALA A 87 9.93 8.83 -24.73
CA ALA A 87 8.71 8.97 -23.93
C ALA A 87 7.44 8.83 -24.79
N ALA A 88 7.38 9.52 -25.94
CA ALA A 88 6.27 9.41 -26.87
C ALA A 88 6.09 7.97 -27.40
N PHE A 89 7.20 7.28 -27.71
CA PHE A 89 7.15 5.87 -28.11
C PHE A 89 6.62 4.97 -26.98
N CYS A 90 7.10 5.14 -25.74
CA CYS A 90 6.62 4.39 -24.58
C CYS A 90 5.14 4.66 -24.29
N HIS A 91 4.67 5.91 -24.47
CA HIS A 91 3.26 6.26 -24.36
C HIS A 91 2.42 5.49 -25.38
N ALA A 92 2.79 5.52 -26.66
CA ALA A 92 2.09 4.76 -27.70
C ALA A 92 2.08 3.25 -27.41
N GLN A 93 3.19 2.68 -26.94
CA GLN A 93 3.24 1.27 -26.56
C GLN A 93 2.37 0.95 -25.33
N THR A 94 2.28 1.87 -24.37
CA THR A 94 1.41 1.71 -23.18
C THR A 94 -0.06 1.71 -23.60
N MET A 95 -0.48 2.64 -24.46
CA MET A 95 -1.84 2.66 -25.01
C MET A 95 -2.19 1.38 -25.76
N ARG A 96 -1.28 0.88 -26.62
CA ARG A 96 -1.45 -0.42 -27.30
C ARG A 96 -1.66 -1.57 -26.33
N LEU A 97 -0.92 -1.61 -25.22
CA LEU A 97 -1.09 -2.63 -24.18
C LEU A 97 -2.46 -2.50 -23.48
N LEU A 98 -2.88 -1.28 -23.16
CA LEU A 98 -4.16 -1.02 -22.48
C LEU A 98 -5.38 -1.40 -23.34
N GLU A 99 -5.29 -1.23 -24.65
CA GLU A 99 -6.32 -1.61 -25.63
C GLU A 99 -6.30 -3.10 -25.98
N HIS A 100 -5.18 -3.79 -25.75
CA HIS A 100 -5.04 -5.21 -26.05
C HIS A 100 -5.98 -6.06 -25.19
N SER A 101 -6.55 -7.11 -25.80
CA SER A 101 -7.52 -7.97 -25.15
C SER A 101 -6.87 -9.22 -24.56
N VAL A 102 -7.03 -9.42 -23.25
CA VAL A 102 -6.62 -10.62 -22.54
C VAL A 102 -7.89 -11.32 -22.02
N ALA A 103 -8.05 -12.60 -22.34
CA ALA A 103 -9.25 -13.38 -21.98
C ALA A 103 -10.57 -12.71 -22.40
N GLY A 104 -10.60 -12.03 -23.56
CA GLY A 104 -11.80 -11.41 -24.12
C GLY A 104 -12.14 -10.02 -23.59
N ALA A 105 -11.32 -9.43 -22.71
CA ALA A 105 -11.50 -8.07 -22.22
C ALA A 105 -10.24 -7.22 -22.46
N PRO A 106 -10.38 -5.93 -22.82
CA PRO A 106 -9.25 -5.00 -22.84
C PRO A 106 -8.54 -4.94 -21.48
N VAL A 107 -7.21 -4.91 -21.48
CA VAL A 107 -6.39 -4.80 -20.26
C VAL A 107 -6.85 -3.64 -19.38
N ALA A 108 -7.19 -2.48 -19.98
CA ALA A 108 -7.64 -1.31 -19.24
C ALA A 108 -8.86 -1.60 -18.34
N ARG A 109 -9.74 -2.53 -18.71
CA ARG A 109 -10.93 -2.90 -17.94
C ARG A 109 -10.65 -3.82 -16.76
N THR A 110 -9.52 -4.53 -16.78
CA THR A 110 -9.16 -5.51 -15.74
C THR A 110 -7.97 -5.06 -14.89
N LEU A 111 -7.21 -4.06 -15.34
CA LEU A 111 -6.05 -3.53 -14.64
C LEU A 111 -6.51 -2.51 -13.59
N ALA A 112 -6.19 -2.75 -12.32
CA ALA A 112 -6.44 -1.77 -11.27
C ALA A 112 -5.54 -0.54 -11.49
N ASN A 113 -6.07 0.66 -11.25
CA ASN A 113 -5.32 1.89 -11.49
C ASN A 113 -4.02 1.97 -10.65
N GLN A 114 -4.00 1.39 -9.45
CA GLN A 114 -2.81 1.33 -8.59
C GLN A 114 -1.65 0.54 -9.23
N GLU A 115 -1.94 -0.36 -10.17
CA GLU A 115 -0.92 -1.19 -10.84
C GLU A 115 -0.28 -0.45 -12.04
N LEU A 116 -1.01 0.50 -12.65
CA LEU A 116 -0.61 1.17 -13.90
C LEU A 116 0.77 1.81 -13.84
N PRO A 117 1.18 2.52 -12.76
CA PRO A 117 2.51 3.11 -12.73
C PRO A 117 3.63 2.07 -12.84
N SER A 118 3.48 0.89 -12.23
CA SER A 118 4.46 -0.20 -12.35
C SER A 118 4.39 -0.91 -13.71
N VAL A 119 3.20 -1.03 -14.32
CA VAL A 119 3.06 -1.49 -15.71
C VAL A 119 3.82 -0.57 -16.66
N VAL A 120 3.74 0.74 -16.45
CA VAL A 120 4.52 1.72 -17.22
C VAL A 120 6.03 1.50 -17.05
N ASP A 121 6.51 1.13 -15.86
CA ASP A 121 7.93 0.78 -15.69
C ASP A 121 8.31 -0.41 -16.57
N ARG A 122 7.46 -1.44 -16.67
CA ARG A 122 7.71 -2.62 -17.54
C ARG A 122 7.75 -2.25 -19.02
N VAL A 123 6.85 -1.37 -19.46
CA VAL A 123 6.82 -0.86 -20.83
C VAL A 123 8.09 -0.06 -21.13
N VAL A 124 8.48 0.86 -20.25
CA VAL A 124 9.72 1.65 -20.38
C VAL A 124 10.94 0.73 -20.41
N ALA A 125 11.01 -0.24 -19.50
CA ALA A 125 12.11 -1.21 -19.42
C ALA A 125 12.29 -1.96 -20.74
N HIS A 126 11.20 -2.48 -21.31
CA HIS A 126 11.23 -3.17 -22.61
C HIS A 126 11.57 -2.23 -23.76
N CYS A 127 10.94 -1.07 -23.83
CA CYS A 127 11.13 -0.15 -24.96
C CYS A 127 12.55 0.41 -25.01
N ALA A 128 13.12 0.74 -23.86
CA ALA A 128 14.45 1.34 -23.72
C ALA A 128 15.58 0.31 -23.68
N PHE A 129 15.41 -0.79 -22.94
CA PHE A 129 16.48 -1.77 -22.68
C PHE A 129 16.25 -3.13 -23.34
N GLY A 130 15.05 -3.39 -23.85
CA GLY A 130 14.70 -4.65 -24.48
C GLY A 130 14.45 -5.80 -23.52
N ASP A 131 14.28 -5.51 -22.23
CA ASP A 131 13.93 -6.47 -21.19
C ASP A 131 12.93 -5.85 -20.21
N VAL A 132 11.75 -6.47 -20.07
CA VAL A 132 10.70 -6.08 -19.11
C VAL A 132 11.16 -6.14 -17.65
N ARG A 133 12.21 -6.89 -17.35
CA ARG A 133 12.78 -7.01 -15.99
C ARG A 133 13.95 -6.07 -15.74
N ALA A 134 14.37 -5.28 -16.74
CA ALA A 134 15.42 -4.29 -16.52
C ALA A 134 15.00 -3.29 -15.43
N PRO A 135 15.91 -2.91 -14.52
CA PRO A 135 15.58 -2.06 -13.39
C PRO A 135 15.29 -0.62 -13.85
N VAL A 136 14.08 -0.12 -13.59
CA VAL A 136 13.69 1.29 -13.83
C VAL A 136 13.85 2.07 -12.52
N ALA A 137 15.09 2.23 -12.09
CA ALA A 137 15.44 2.81 -10.79
C ALA A 137 15.37 4.35 -10.80
N THR A 138 14.16 4.91 -10.75
CA THR A 138 13.91 6.35 -10.88
C THR A 138 14.36 7.20 -9.68
N HIS A 139 14.55 6.62 -8.49
CA HIS A 139 14.89 7.38 -7.27
C HIS A 139 16.14 6.85 -6.55
N ARG A 140 17.01 6.08 -7.21
CA ARG A 140 18.14 5.38 -6.55
C ARG A 140 19.01 6.29 -5.70
N GLY A 141 19.50 7.39 -6.29
CA GLY A 141 20.37 8.32 -5.59
C GLY A 141 19.68 9.00 -4.40
N TYR A 142 18.35 9.09 -4.42
CA TYR A 142 17.57 9.59 -3.30
C TYR A 142 17.38 8.53 -2.21
N ALA A 143 16.93 7.33 -2.59
CA ALA A 143 16.78 6.20 -1.68
C ALA A 143 18.07 5.94 -0.88
N ASP A 144 19.23 5.97 -1.54
CA ASP A 144 20.53 5.82 -0.86
C ASP A 144 20.81 6.95 0.16
N ARG A 145 20.37 8.19 -0.10
CA ARG A 145 20.51 9.29 0.87
C ARG A 145 19.58 9.10 2.06
N SER A 146 18.31 8.77 1.81
CA SER A 146 17.32 8.59 2.87
C SER A 146 17.65 7.40 3.77
N VAL A 147 18.20 6.31 3.22
CA VAL A 147 18.75 5.19 4.00
C VAL A 147 19.89 5.63 4.90
N ARG A 148 20.85 6.43 4.39
CA ARG A 148 21.95 6.93 5.22
C ARG A 148 21.46 7.81 6.37
N ALA A 149 20.54 8.73 6.08
CA ALA A 149 19.93 9.58 7.11
C ALA A 149 19.17 8.75 8.16
N ALA A 150 18.41 7.72 7.73
CA ALA A 150 17.72 6.83 8.65
C ALA A 150 18.68 6.01 9.53
N LEU A 151 19.82 5.56 8.99
CA LEU A 151 20.87 4.90 9.76
C LEU A 151 21.53 5.82 10.80
N ASP A 152 21.59 7.14 10.55
CA ASP A 152 22.07 8.13 11.52
C ASP A 152 21.00 8.53 12.55
N LEU A 153 19.71 8.41 12.20
CA LEU A 153 18.59 8.57 13.14
C LEU A 153 18.42 7.37 14.08
N ALA A 154 18.74 6.16 13.61
CA ALA A 154 18.50 4.91 14.34
C ALA A 154 19.04 4.88 15.79
N PRO A 155 20.26 5.34 16.12
CA PRO A 155 20.71 5.43 17.51
C PRO A 155 19.84 6.34 18.37
N LEU A 156 19.37 7.47 17.82
CA LEU A 156 18.51 8.43 18.53
C LEU A 156 17.13 7.81 18.79
N VAL A 157 16.60 7.06 17.82
CA VAL A 157 15.35 6.29 17.98
C VAL A 157 15.47 5.27 19.10
N LEU A 158 16.53 4.44 19.09
CA LEU A 158 16.75 3.43 20.13
C LEU A 158 16.87 4.06 21.52
N ASN A 159 17.62 5.17 21.64
CA ASN A 159 17.75 5.90 22.90
C ASN A 159 16.42 6.46 23.41
N ALA A 160 15.56 6.93 22.50
CA ALA A 160 14.25 7.48 22.86
C ALA A 160 13.22 6.41 23.24
N CYS A 161 13.28 5.23 22.61
CA CYS A 161 12.33 4.13 22.86
C CYS A 161 12.76 3.26 24.06
N GLY A 162 14.06 3.10 24.29
CA GLY A 162 14.56 2.08 25.22
C GLY A 162 14.07 0.69 24.83
N SER A 163 13.38 0.01 25.74
CA SER A 163 12.75 -1.30 25.50
C SER A 163 11.27 -1.22 25.10
N ASP A 164 10.70 -0.02 24.91
CA ASP A 164 9.30 0.15 24.54
C ASP A 164 9.07 -0.14 23.04
N LEU A 165 8.54 -1.34 22.77
CA LEU A 165 8.16 -1.78 21.42
C LEU A 165 7.05 -0.93 20.80
N ALA A 166 6.12 -0.40 21.60
CA ALA A 166 5.03 0.44 21.12
C ALA A 166 5.56 1.79 20.65
N ALA A 167 6.49 2.38 21.40
CA ALA A 167 7.24 3.56 20.97
C ALA A 167 8.00 3.26 19.66
N LEU A 168 8.75 2.16 19.60
CA LEU A 168 9.53 1.80 18.41
C LEU A 168 8.65 1.60 17.16
N LEU A 169 7.46 1.01 17.32
CA LEU A 169 6.47 0.96 16.24
C LEU A 169 6.09 2.36 15.76
N ARG A 170 5.76 3.28 16.66
CA ARG A 170 5.37 4.65 16.24
C ARG A 170 6.50 5.36 15.48
N TYR A 171 7.75 5.15 15.87
CA TYR A 171 8.90 5.64 15.11
C TYR A 171 8.99 4.96 13.73
N SER A 172 8.79 3.66 13.64
CA SER A 172 8.69 2.92 12.37
C SER A 172 7.58 3.48 11.47
N LEU A 173 6.39 3.78 12.00
CA LEU A 173 5.28 4.37 11.23
C LEU A 173 5.58 5.80 10.76
N ALA A 174 6.15 6.62 11.65
CA ALA A 174 6.55 7.98 11.34
C ALA A 174 7.69 8.04 10.31
N ALA A 175 8.49 6.97 10.19
CA ALA A 175 9.61 6.90 9.25
C ALA A 175 9.14 6.89 7.78
N GLY A 176 7.87 6.55 7.50
CA GLY A 176 7.26 6.72 6.17
C GLY A 176 7.18 8.18 5.69
N LEU A 177 7.46 9.16 6.56
CA LEU A 177 7.65 10.58 6.15
C LEU A 177 9.08 10.95 5.81
N LEU A 178 10.06 10.10 6.15
CA LEU A 178 11.47 10.34 5.83
C LEU A 178 11.63 10.30 4.33
N GLY A 179 11.70 11.48 3.76
CA GLY A 179 11.82 11.64 2.35
C GLY A 179 10.51 11.65 1.53
N ALA A 180 9.40 12.01 2.17
CA ALA A 180 8.10 12.09 1.48
C ALA A 180 8.05 13.18 0.39
N GLU A 181 8.96 14.16 0.36
CA GLU A 181 9.00 15.24 -0.63
C GLU A 181 9.32 14.77 -2.06
N GLN A 182 9.87 13.56 -2.23
CA GLN A 182 10.10 12.98 -3.54
C GLN A 182 8.91 12.17 -4.06
N LYS A 183 7.94 11.87 -3.20
CA LYS A 183 6.67 11.31 -3.66
C LYS A 183 5.95 12.40 -4.45
N LEU A 184 5.46 12.07 -5.64
CA LEU A 184 4.80 13.01 -6.57
C LEU A 184 3.57 13.73 -5.97
N ARG A 185 3.10 13.30 -4.81
CA ARG A 185 2.01 13.90 -4.04
C ARG A 185 2.61 14.58 -2.81
N THR A 186 2.62 15.91 -2.84
CA THR A 186 3.20 16.73 -1.77
C THR A 186 2.48 16.43 -0.45
N PRO A 187 3.16 15.95 0.60
CA PRO A 187 2.57 15.94 1.93
C PRO A 187 2.17 17.37 2.32
N GLY A 188 1.14 17.51 3.17
CA GLY A 188 0.70 18.82 3.65
C GLY A 188 1.88 19.68 4.17
N PRO A 189 1.87 21.00 3.94
CA PRO A 189 2.98 21.88 4.28
C PRO A 189 3.32 21.78 5.78
N GLY A 190 4.58 21.44 6.09
CA GLY A 190 5.12 21.38 7.46
C GLY A 190 5.35 19.99 8.06
N LEU A 191 4.97 18.91 7.35
CA LEU A 191 5.08 17.53 7.87
C LEU A 191 6.02 16.61 7.09
N ALA A 192 6.49 17.00 5.91
CA ALA A 192 7.58 16.29 5.25
C ALA A 192 8.84 16.31 6.13
N LEU A 193 9.60 15.21 6.11
CA LEU A 193 10.93 15.14 6.71
C LEU A 193 11.97 15.09 5.57
N PRO A 194 12.32 16.25 4.98
CA PRO A 194 13.14 16.27 3.78
C PRO A 194 14.58 15.92 4.05
N VAL A 195 15.08 14.94 3.31
CA VAL A 195 16.49 14.51 3.38
C VAL A 195 17.37 15.45 2.52
N GLY A 196 16.78 16.16 1.56
CA GLY A 196 17.43 17.24 0.83
C GLY A 196 18.50 16.80 -0.19
N ALA A 197 19.41 17.73 -0.47
CA ALA A 197 20.49 17.59 -1.45
C ALA A 197 21.62 16.65 -0.94
N PRO A 198 22.51 16.16 -1.82
CA PRO A 198 23.67 15.38 -1.41
C PRO A 198 24.53 16.14 -0.39
N GLY A 199 24.80 15.51 0.75
CA GLY A 199 25.59 16.05 1.86
C GLY A 199 25.93 14.97 2.88
N ASP A 200 26.58 15.38 3.98
CA ASP A 200 26.84 14.51 5.12
C ASP A 200 25.49 14.11 5.78
N PRO A 201 25.16 12.81 5.89
CA PRO A 201 23.88 12.37 6.44
C PRO A 201 23.72 12.65 7.95
N ALA A 202 24.81 12.80 8.71
CA ALA A 202 24.73 12.99 10.16
C ALA A 202 24.16 14.37 10.57
N PRO A 203 24.60 15.51 10.00
CA PRO A 203 23.92 16.80 10.16
C PRO A 203 22.44 16.75 9.76
N THR A 204 22.11 16.14 8.62
CA THR A 204 20.72 16.00 8.16
C THR A 204 19.88 15.24 9.19
N ALA A 205 20.38 14.14 9.74
CA ALA A 205 19.67 13.39 10.79
C ALA A 205 19.44 14.23 12.05
N ARG A 206 20.44 15.00 12.50
CA ARG A 206 20.30 15.89 13.67
C ARG A 206 19.23 16.97 13.44
N ASP A 207 19.18 17.54 12.24
CA ASP A 207 18.18 18.57 11.91
C ASP A 207 16.77 17.99 11.79
N LEU A 208 16.63 16.76 11.30
CA LEU A 208 15.36 16.06 11.18
C LEU A 208 14.82 15.58 12.54
N TRP A 209 15.71 15.22 13.47
CA TRP A 209 15.36 14.54 14.72
C TRP A 209 14.25 15.21 15.53
N PRO A 210 14.26 16.53 15.82
CA PRO A 210 13.20 17.16 16.63
C PRO A 210 11.81 17.02 16.01
N ARG A 211 11.70 17.12 14.68
CA ARG A 211 10.43 17.00 13.96
C ARG A 211 9.97 15.55 13.89
N TYR A 212 10.91 14.65 13.61
CA TYR A 212 10.64 13.21 13.55
C TYR A 212 10.17 12.67 14.90
N ARG A 213 10.89 12.98 15.98
CA ARG A 213 10.51 12.65 17.36
C ARG A 213 9.11 13.17 17.72
N LYS A 214 8.85 14.46 17.49
CA LYS A 214 7.54 15.08 17.77
C LYS A 214 6.39 14.41 17.01
N LEU A 215 6.65 13.83 15.84
CA LEU A 215 5.66 13.06 15.10
C LEU A 215 5.45 11.68 15.72
N ALA A 216 6.53 10.94 15.94
CA ALA A 216 6.49 9.57 16.46
C ALA A 216 5.91 9.48 17.89
N GLU A 217 6.13 10.49 18.74
CA GLU A 217 5.65 10.48 20.13
C GLU A 217 4.13 10.74 20.27
N ARG A 218 3.42 11.02 19.17
CA ARG A 218 1.96 11.20 19.19
C ARG A 218 1.24 9.87 19.42
N ALA A 219 0.00 9.96 19.89
CA ALA A 219 -0.89 8.80 19.91
C ALA A 219 -1.24 8.38 18.47
N LEU A 220 -1.45 7.08 18.26
CA LEU A 220 -2.00 6.59 17.01
C LEU A 220 -3.46 7.04 16.87
N HIS A 221 -3.88 7.34 15.64
CA HIS A 221 -5.27 7.69 15.35
C HIS A 221 -6.17 6.45 15.39
N VAL A 222 -5.65 5.33 14.93
CA VAL A 222 -6.22 3.99 15.13
C VAL A 222 -5.10 3.15 15.72
N ASP A 223 -5.37 2.56 16.88
CA ASP A 223 -4.38 1.82 17.66
C ASP A 223 -4.85 0.39 17.92
N HIS A 224 -4.29 -0.55 17.17
CA HIS A 224 -4.48 -1.98 17.39
C HIS A 224 -3.21 -2.66 17.91
N TRP A 225 -2.36 -1.93 18.64
CA TRP A 225 -1.08 -2.43 19.12
C TRP A 225 -1.22 -3.65 20.03
N ASP A 226 -2.13 -3.61 20.99
CA ASP A 226 -2.34 -4.73 21.92
C ASP A 226 -2.78 -6.00 21.21
N ALA A 227 -3.64 -5.86 20.20
CA ALA A 227 -4.06 -6.99 19.37
C ALA A 227 -2.87 -7.54 18.54
N PHE A 228 -2.03 -6.66 17.99
CA PHE A 228 -0.84 -7.07 17.25
C PHE A 228 0.14 -7.85 18.14
N LEU A 229 0.39 -7.36 19.36
CA LEU A 229 1.23 -8.07 20.31
C LEU A 229 0.67 -9.44 20.68
N ALA A 230 -0.64 -9.56 20.90
CA ALA A 230 -1.27 -10.85 21.20
C ALA A 230 -1.10 -11.85 20.04
N ASP A 231 -1.23 -11.39 18.79
CA ASP A 231 -1.11 -12.23 17.59
C ASP A 231 0.36 -12.61 17.27
N VAL A 232 1.34 -11.83 17.73
CA VAL A 232 2.77 -12.00 17.37
C VAL A 232 3.64 -12.52 18.50
N LEU A 233 3.39 -12.16 19.76
CA LEU A 233 4.25 -12.52 20.89
C LEU A 233 3.85 -13.82 21.58
N ASP A 234 2.61 -14.29 21.43
CA ASP A 234 2.17 -15.52 22.08
C ASP A 234 2.45 -16.77 21.22
N GLY A 235 3.24 -17.71 21.73
CA GLY A 235 3.49 -18.98 21.06
C GLY A 235 4.46 -18.91 19.86
N PRO A 236 4.69 -20.05 19.18
CA PRO A 236 5.31 -20.06 17.86
C PRO A 236 4.40 -19.36 16.85
N ARG A 237 4.90 -18.32 16.20
CA ARG A 237 4.13 -17.52 15.22
C ARG A 237 4.91 -17.32 13.94
N GLN A 238 4.19 -17.19 12.83
CA GLN A 238 4.71 -16.84 11.52
C GLN A 238 4.13 -15.50 11.06
N LEU A 239 5.01 -14.51 10.93
CA LEU A 239 4.67 -13.17 10.49
C LEU A 239 5.31 -12.88 9.13
N VAL A 240 4.47 -12.48 8.16
CA VAL A 240 4.94 -11.95 6.87
C VAL A 240 4.90 -10.42 6.92
N TRP A 241 6.03 -9.76 6.66
CA TRP A 241 6.17 -8.30 6.74
C TRP A 241 6.47 -7.70 5.37
N PHE A 242 5.53 -6.90 4.83
CA PHE A 242 5.75 -6.13 3.60
C PHE A 242 6.36 -4.78 3.94
N PHE A 243 7.50 -4.48 3.33
CA PHE A 243 8.14 -3.18 3.43
C PHE A 243 7.52 -2.18 2.44
N ASP A 244 7.59 -0.90 2.81
CA ASP A 244 7.28 0.23 1.93
C ASP A 244 8.59 0.94 1.59
N ASP A 245 8.87 2.13 2.13
CA ASP A 245 10.04 2.93 1.72
C ASP A 245 11.40 2.43 2.26
N CYS A 246 12.45 2.73 1.50
CA CYS A 246 13.85 2.44 1.82
C CYS A 246 14.30 3.00 3.19
N ALA A 247 13.89 4.23 3.53
CA ALA A 247 14.29 4.85 4.80
C ALA A 247 13.53 4.26 5.98
N GLU A 248 12.22 4.04 5.80
CA GLU A 248 11.34 3.38 6.78
C GLU A 248 11.83 1.97 7.12
N THR A 249 12.29 1.24 6.11
CA THR A 249 12.86 -0.11 6.24
C THR A 249 13.98 -0.18 7.27
N VAL A 250 14.82 0.86 7.41
CA VAL A 250 15.90 0.86 8.41
C VAL A 250 15.34 0.77 9.84
N ILE A 251 14.27 1.51 10.12
CA ILE A 251 13.64 1.53 11.45
C ILE A 251 12.77 0.29 11.66
N ASP A 252 12.11 -0.20 10.61
CA ASP A 252 11.38 -1.47 10.63
C ASP A 252 12.28 -2.64 11.04
N LEU A 253 13.53 -2.69 10.54
CA LEU A 253 14.47 -3.75 10.90
C LEU A 253 14.87 -3.70 12.39
N LEU A 254 14.93 -2.51 13.00
CA LEU A 254 15.11 -2.39 14.45
C LEU A 254 13.91 -2.98 15.19
N LEU A 255 12.70 -2.63 14.78
CA LEU A 255 11.46 -3.13 15.39
C LEU A 255 11.37 -4.65 15.28
N LEU A 256 11.62 -5.20 14.08
CA LEU A 256 11.54 -6.62 13.81
C LEU A 256 12.55 -7.43 14.62
N ASP A 257 13.78 -6.95 14.78
CA ASP A 257 14.77 -7.60 15.65
C ASP A 257 14.28 -7.64 17.11
N ARG A 258 13.76 -6.52 17.62
CA ARG A 258 13.22 -6.44 18.99
C ARG A 258 11.96 -7.29 19.19
N LEU A 259 11.14 -7.47 18.16
CA LEU A 259 10.01 -8.41 18.20
C LEU A 259 10.50 -9.86 18.27
N MET A 260 11.56 -10.23 17.54
CA MET A 260 12.19 -11.56 17.65
C MET A 260 12.89 -11.76 19.00
N GLU A 261 13.41 -10.70 19.60
CA GLU A 261 13.94 -10.74 20.97
C GLU A 261 12.83 -11.01 21.98
N ALA A 262 11.69 -10.34 21.85
CA ALA A 262 10.52 -10.55 22.71
C ALA A 262 9.81 -11.90 22.48
N ASN A 263 9.80 -12.42 21.25
CA ASN A 263 9.35 -13.76 20.92
C ASN A 263 10.42 -14.53 20.13
N PRO A 264 11.31 -15.28 20.82
CA PRO A 264 12.34 -16.09 20.17
C PRO A 264 11.82 -17.22 19.27
N ARG A 265 10.51 -17.51 19.31
CA ARG A 265 9.85 -18.50 18.44
C ARG A 265 9.11 -17.87 17.26
N LEU A 266 9.19 -16.55 17.11
CA LEU A 266 8.67 -15.83 15.95
C LEU A 266 9.51 -16.17 14.71
N ARG A 267 8.85 -16.60 13.65
CA ARG A 267 9.43 -16.74 12.31
C ARG A 267 8.96 -15.59 11.45
N LEU A 268 9.91 -14.95 10.77
CA LEU A 268 9.63 -13.83 9.90
C LEU A 268 9.81 -14.24 8.44
N THR A 269 8.95 -13.71 7.58
CA THR A 269 9.24 -13.57 6.14
C THR A 269 9.24 -12.09 5.80
N LEU A 270 10.40 -11.58 5.43
CA LEU A 270 10.65 -10.21 5.04
C LEU A 270 10.35 -10.06 3.55
N VAL A 271 9.37 -9.24 3.18
CA VAL A 271 8.88 -9.08 1.80
C VAL A 271 9.20 -7.69 1.26
N PRO A 272 10.40 -7.49 0.69
CA PRO A 272 10.70 -6.31 -0.11
C PRO A 272 10.10 -6.44 -1.51
N LYS A 273 10.25 -5.42 -2.35
CA LYS A 273 10.00 -5.52 -3.80
C LYS A 273 11.05 -6.39 -4.47
N SER A 274 10.65 -7.16 -5.49
CA SER A 274 11.62 -7.96 -6.26
C SER A 274 12.42 -7.14 -7.27
N LEU A 275 11.96 -5.92 -7.59
CA LEU A 275 12.61 -4.99 -8.50
C LEU A 275 12.47 -3.55 -7.98
N PRO A 276 13.41 -2.63 -8.30
CA PRO A 276 13.33 -1.25 -7.87
C PRO A 276 12.00 -0.60 -8.28
N CYS A 277 11.28 -0.07 -7.30
CA CYS A 277 9.99 0.60 -7.48
C CYS A 277 10.04 1.91 -6.69
N TYR A 278 10.18 3.05 -7.37
CA TYR A 278 10.23 4.36 -6.70
C TYR A 278 11.24 4.41 -5.54
N THR A 279 10.75 4.68 -4.34
CA THR A 279 11.48 4.72 -3.07
C THR A 279 11.27 3.47 -2.23
N ASP A 280 10.55 2.47 -2.74
CA ASP A 280 10.25 1.23 -2.02
C ASP A 280 11.51 0.38 -1.88
N ALA A 281 11.63 -0.30 -0.74
CA ALA A 281 12.75 -1.20 -0.49
C ALA A 281 12.68 -2.44 -1.38
N ASP A 282 13.75 -2.68 -2.13
CA ASP A 282 13.93 -3.89 -2.94
C ASP A 282 14.79 -4.95 -2.23
N ALA A 283 14.74 -6.19 -2.73
CA ALA A 283 15.49 -7.30 -2.15
C ALA A 283 17.01 -7.03 -2.07
N PRO A 284 17.67 -6.46 -3.11
CA PRO A 284 19.07 -6.07 -3.00
C PRO A 284 19.35 -5.07 -1.86
N LEU A 285 18.53 -4.04 -1.66
CA LEU A 285 18.71 -3.11 -0.56
C LEU A 285 18.59 -3.82 0.79
N LEU A 286 17.54 -4.62 0.98
CA LEU A 286 17.29 -5.29 2.25
C LEU A 286 18.44 -6.24 2.61
N LEU A 287 18.93 -7.03 1.66
CA LEU A 287 20.08 -7.91 1.87
C LEU A 287 21.35 -7.12 2.25
N ARG A 288 21.61 -5.97 1.61
CA ARG A 288 22.74 -5.09 2.00
C ARG A 288 22.57 -4.50 3.40
N LEU A 289 21.35 -4.19 3.81
CA LEU A 289 21.06 -3.66 5.15
C LEU A 289 21.30 -4.73 6.23
N LEU A 290 20.85 -5.96 6.01
CA LEU A 290 21.10 -7.10 6.92
C LEU A 290 22.59 -7.45 7.04
N ASP A 291 23.39 -7.20 6.00
CA ASP A 291 24.84 -7.35 6.05
C ASP A 291 25.58 -6.08 6.55
N SER A 292 24.86 -5.00 6.83
CA SER A 292 25.47 -3.73 7.24
C SER A 292 26.09 -3.82 8.63
N PRO A 293 27.39 -3.53 8.80
CA PRO A 293 28.01 -3.43 10.12
C PRO A 293 27.34 -2.36 11.00
N ARG A 294 26.79 -1.32 10.38
CA ARG A 294 26.10 -0.24 11.10
C ARG A 294 24.81 -0.72 11.75
N LEU A 295 23.99 -1.53 11.07
CA LEU A 295 22.78 -2.11 11.66
C LEU A 295 23.12 -3.16 12.71
N ARG A 296 24.15 -3.98 12.48
CA ARG A 296 24.63 -4.95 13.49
C ARG A 296 25.13 -4.26 14.75
N ALA A 297 25.83 -3.14 14.63
CA ALA A 297 26.26 -2.33 15.78
C ALA A 297 25.09 -1.74 16.59
N LEU A 298 23.89 -1.66 16.00
CA LEU A 298 22.65 -1.27 16.67
C LEU A 298 21.91 -2.45 17.29
N GLY A 299 22.50 -3.65 17.23
CA GLY A 299 21.95 -4.88 17.80
C GLY A 299 20.95 -5.60 16.89
N VAL A 300 20.95 -5.35 15.58
CA VAL A 300 20.16 -6.13 14.61
C VAL A 300 20.97 -7.35 14.18
N ASP A 301 20.76 -8.48 14.85
CA ASP A 301 21.52 -9.71 14.67
C ASP A 301 20.66 -10.98 14.54
N ARG A 302 19.36 -10.90 14.83
CA ARG A 302 18.42 -12.04 14.75
C ARG A 302 17.88 -12.26 13.35
N LEU A 303 17.80 -11.19 12.55
CA LEU A 303 17.32 -11.19 11.17
C LEU A 303 18.38 -11.75 10.22
N ARG A 304 17.98 -12.62 9.30
CA ARG A 304 18.87 -13.34 8.40
C ARG A 304 18.49 -13.12 6.95
N ALA A 305 19.47 -13.26 6.06
CA ALA A 305 19.22 -13.22 4.61
C ALA A 305 18.20 -14.29 4.16
N THR A 306 18.12 -15.42 4.87
CA THR A 306 17.14 -16.49 4.62
C THR A 306 15.70 -16.11 4.94
N ASP A 307 15.50 -15.04 5.71
CA ASP A 307 14.16 -14.54 6.04
C ASP A 307 13.60 -13.69 4.89
N VAL A 308 14.42 -13.33 3.89
CA VAL A 308 14.04 -12.43 2.79
C VAL A 308 13.40 -13.21 1.63
N CYS A 309 12.13 -12.91 1.34
CA CYS A 309 11.44 -13.35 0.13
C CYS A 309 11.90 -12.51 -1.07
N THR A 310 12.94 -12.99 -1.76
CA THR A 310 13.54 -12.28 -2.91
C THR A 310 12.62 -12.20 -4.13
N THR A 311 11.55 -13.01 -4.16
CA THR A 311 10.51 -12.99 -5.19
C THR A 311 9.25 -12.25 -4.74
N GLY A 312 9.41 -11.23 -3.90
CA GLY A 312 8.35 -10.29 -3.54
C GLY A 312 7.71 -9.59 -4.75
N PRO A 313 6.70 -8.72 -4.53
CA PRO A 313 5.96 -8.07 -5.61
C PRO A 313 6.89 -7.29 -6.55
N SER A 314 6.67 -7.40 -7.86
CA SER A 314 7.40 -6.62 -8.88
C SER A 314 6.76 -5.24 -9.15
N MET A 315 5.92 -4.74 -8.24
CA MET A 315 5.19 -3.48 -8.36
C MET A 315 5.23 -2.70 -7.03
N ALA A 316 4.97 -1.39 -7.09
CA ALA A 316 4.94 -0.54 -5.88
C ALA A 316 3.78 -0.90 -4.93
N THR A 317 2.72 -1.50 -5.46
CA THR A 317 1.66 -2.16 -4.67
C THR A 317 1.92 -3.68 -4.56
N ALA A 318 0.89 -4.48 -4.29
CA ALA A 318 0.91 -5.93 -4.46
C ALA A 318 -0.51 -6.40 -4.77
N ASN A 319 -0.69 -7.13 -5.87
CA ASN A 319 -1.98 -7.73 -6.21
C ASN A 319 -1.96 -9.22 -5.82
N LEU A 320 -2.87 -9.64 -4.93
CA LEU A 320 -2.96 -11.02 -4.44
C LEU A 320 -2.99 -12.05 -5.58
N ARG A 321 -3.59 -11.71 -6.72
CA ARG A 321 -3.77 -12.60 -7.88
C ARG A 321 -2.51 -12.74 -8.75
N LYS A 322 -1.51 -11.90 -8.52
CA LYS A 322 -0.28 -11.78 -9.31
C LYS A 322 0.98 -12.11 -8.52
N LEU A 323 0.83 -12.63 -7.30
CA LEU A 323 1.97 -12.94 -6.43
C LEU A 323 2.76 -14.14 -6.95
N SER A 324 4.07 -14.12 -6.71
CA SER A 324 4.92 -15.27 -6.97
C SER A 324 4.48 -16.50 -6.16
N PRO A 325 4.70 -17.73 -6.65
CA PRO A 325 4.36 -18.94 -5.90
C PRO A 325 5.02 -19.02 -4.52
N GLU A 326 6.24 -18.52 -4.38
CA GLU A 326 6.99 -18.47 -3.11
C GLU A 326 6.33 -17.51 -2.11
N LEU A 327 6.04 -16.27 -2.53
CA LEU A 327 5.34 -15.32 -1.67
C LEU A 327 3.92 -15.80 -1.33
N ALA A 328 3.21 -16.39 -2.30
CA ALA A 328 1.88 -16.91 -2.06
C ALA A 328 1.91 -18.04 -1.02
N ARG A 329 2.93 -18.90 -1.04
CA ARG A 329 3.13 -19.93 -0.03
C ARG A 329 3.43 -19.34 1.34
N ALA A 330 4.34 -18.37 1.42
CA ALA A 330 4.67 -17.71 2.69
C ALA A 330 3.42 -17.06 3.32
N LEU A 331 2.60 -16.38 2.52
CA LEU A 331 1.32 -15.82 2.97
C LEU A 331 0.34 -16.90 3.42
N TYR A 332 0.30 -18.05 2.76
CA TYR A 332 -0.61 -19.15 3.12
C TYR A 332 -0.22 -19.79 4.45
N GLU A 333 1.08 -19.91 4.72
CA GLU A 333 1.62 -20.48 5.96
C GLU A 333 1.63 -19.48 7.13
N ALA A 334 1.49 -18.19 6.86
CA ALA A 334 1.49 -17.12 7.87
C ALA A 334 0.30 -17.22 8.84
N ASP A 335 0.55 -16.86 10.11
CA ASP A 335 -0.50 -16.63 11.11
C ASP A 335 -1.07 -15.21 10.97
N CYS A 336 -0.20 -14.24 10.70
CA CYS A 336 -0.57 -12.85 10.44
C CYS A 336 0.33 -12.20 9.39
N VAL A 337 -0.18 -11.13 8.79
CA VAL A 337 0.52 -10.33 7.79
C VAL A 337 0.59 -8.89 8.28
N PHE A 338 1.76 -8.28 8.18
CA PHE A 338 1.93 -6.84 8.41
C PHE A 338 2.26 -6.16 7.09
N VAL A 339 1.49 -5.13 6.76
CA VAL A 339 1.65 -4.33 5.55
C VAL A 339 2.04 -2.91 5.94
N LYS A 340 3.16 -2.44 5.39
CA LYS A 340 3.56 -1.04 5.46
C LYS A 340 2.98 -0.26 4.28
N GLY A 341 2.53 0.97 4.55
CA GLY A 341 1.99 1.85 3.53
C GLY A 341 0.56 1.51 3.07
N THR A 342 -0.03 2.40 2.26
CA THR A 342 -1.44 2.29 1.83
C THR A 342 -1.64 1.55 0.53
N ASN A 343 -0.66 1.53 -0.37
CA ASN A 343 -0.83 0.95 -1.71
C ASN A 343 -1.11 -0.56 -1.67
N VAL A 344 -0.34 -1.31 -0.88
CA VAL A 344 -0.56 -2.76 -0.70
C VAL A 344 -1.85 -3.02 0.08
N HIS A 345 -2.13 -2.20 1.09
CA HIS A 345 -3.36 -2.28 1.89
C HIS A 345 -4.62 -2.23 1.02
N GLU A 346 -4.70 -1.24 0.12
CA GLU A 346 -5.83 -1.06 -0.80
C GLU A 346 -6.06 -2.28 -1.70
N MET A 347 -5.00 -2.99 -2.07
CA MET A 347 -5.08 -4.18 -2.93
C MET A 347 -5.33 -5.49 -2.18
N PHE A 348 -5.11 -5.51 -0.86
CA PHE A 348 -5.24 -6.71 -0.03
C PHE A 348 -6.56 -6.75 0.76
N GLN A 349 -7.04 -5.60 1.24
CA GLN A 349 -8.25 -5.52 2.05
C GLN A 349 -9.44 -6.17 1.35
N GLY A 350 -10.30 -6.85 2.11
CA GLY A 350 -11.44 -7.60 1.57
C GLY A 350 -11.11 -8.92 0.87
N GLY A 351 -9.86 -9.11 0.43
CA GLY A 351 -9.44 -10.28 -0.35
C GLY A 351 -8.66 -11.32 0.44
N ILE A 352 -7.74 -10.88 1.30
CA ILE A 352 -6.82 -11.79 2.00
C ILE A 352 -7.52 -12.62 3.09
N SER A 353 -7.21 -13.91 3.16
CA SER A 353 -7.75 -14.88 4.13
C SER A 353 -7.03 -14.92 5.48
N LYS A 354 -6.14 -13.95 5.72
CA LYS A 354 -5.30 -13.84 6.92
C LYS A 354 -5.67 -12.59 7.72
N VAL A 355 -5.41 -12.64 9.02
CA VAL A 355 -5.39 -11.43 9.85
C VAL A 355 -4.28 -10.53 9.30
N MET A 356 -4.64 -9.29 9.00
CA MET A 356 -3.73 -8.31 8.41
C MET A 356 -3.66 -7.08 9.30
N TYR A 357 -2.45 -6.69 9.65
CA TYR A 357 -2.12 -5.40 10.23
C TYR A 357 -1.62 -4.48 9.13
N THR A 358 -2.02 -3.21 9.16
CA THR A 358 -1.49 -2.20 8.26
C THR A 358 -1.01 -1.01 9.06
N GLY A 359 0.28 -0.71 8.91
CA GLY A 359 0.94 0.41 9.55
C GLY A 359 1.29 1.48 8.52
N PHE A 360 0.79 2.71 8.69
CA PHE A 360 1.13 3.81 7.81
C PHE A 360 0.93 5.18 8.48
N VAL A 361 1.52 6.19 7.85
CA VAL A 361 1.24 7.61 8.10
C VAL A 361 0.42 8.17 6.95
N LEU A 362 -0.67 8.87 7.26
CA LEU A 362 -1.55 9.44 6.24
C LEU A 362 -1.00 10.79 5.74
N VAL A 363 -0.67 10.86 4.44
CA VAL A 363 0.00 12.04 3.84
C VAL A 363 -0.68 12.64 2.62
N SER A 364 -1.66 11.95 2.03
CA SER A 364 -2.24 12.35 0.75
C SER A 364 -3.73 12.66 0.88
N GLU A 365 -4.19 13.71 0.18
CA GLU A 365 -5.61 14.07 0.09
C GLU A 365 -6.45 12.94 -0.55
N PHE A 366 -5.84 12.19 -1.47
CA PHE A 366 -6.49 11.03 -2.08
C PHE A 366 -6.90 9.99 -1.02
N ASN A 367 -6.00 9.69 -0.08
CA ASN A 367 -6.22 8.75 1.01
C ASN A 367 -7.09 9.33 2.14
N GLU A 368 -7.20 10.66 2.28
CA GLU A 368 -8.18 11.28 3.21
C GLU A 368 -9.61 10.80 2.90
N GLY A 369 -9.93 10.65 1.62
CA GLY A 369 -11.24 10.16 1.17
C GLY A 369 -11.56 8.71 1.57
N ALA A 370 -10.55 7.88 1.71
CA ALA A 370 -10.67 6.48 2.12
C ALA A 370 -10.56 6.31 3.64
N MET A 371 -9.75 7.14 4.31
CA MET A 371 -9.55 7.07 5.75
C MET A 371 -10.63 7.84 6.52
N GLY A 372 -11.13 8.94 5.97
CA GLY A 372 -12.08 9.85 6.64
C GLY A 372 -11.41 10.81 7.62
N VAL A 373 -10.09 11.02 7.48
CA VAL A 373 -9.24 11.78 8.39
C VAL A 373 -8.46 12.83 7.61
N ASN A 374 -8.17 13.97 8.24
CA ASN A 374 -7.34 15.04 7.66
C ASN A 374 -5.86 14.64 7.68
N ALA A 375 -5.22 14.58 6.50
CA ALA A 375 -3.82 14.25 6.30
C ALA A 375 -2.87 15.39 6.72
N ALA A 376 -3.36 16.63 6.85
CA ALA A 376 -2.56 17.78 7.26
C ALA A 376 -2.02 17.69 8.69
N THR A 377 -2.39 16.68 9.47
CA THR A 377 -1.82 16.39 10.80
C THR A 377 -0.84 15.21 10.78
N ALA A 378 -0.64 14.55 9.63
CA ALA A 378 0.08 13.28 9.48
C ALA A 378 -0.31 12.25 10.55
N PRO A 379 -1.59 11.85 10.63
CA PRO A 379 -2.01 10.86 11.60
C PRO A 379 -1.33 9.52 11.33
N LEU A 380 -0.88 8.87 12.39
CA LEU A 380 -0.28 7.53 12.38
C LEU A 380 -1.36 6.49 12.63
N PHE A 381 -1.32 5.38 11.90
CA PHE A 381 -2.31 4.32 11.98
C PHE A 381 -1.63 2.97 12.19
N LEU A 382 -2.21 2.16 13.08
CA LEU A 382 -2.06 0.71 13.11
C LEU A 382 -3.45 0.08 13.02
N VAL A 383 -3.79 -0.43 11.85
CA VAL A 383 -5.12 -0.98 11.57
C VAL A 383 -5.05 -2.49 11.54
N ARG A 384 -5.81 -3.17 12.41
CA ARG A 384 -6.05 -4.61 12.31
C ARG A 384 -7.24 -4.88 11.41
N SER A 385 -7.17 -5.89 10.55
CA SER A 385 -8.26 -6.35 9.67
C SER A 385 -8.41 -7.87 9.79
N GLU A 386 -9.64 -8.32 9.97
CA GLU A 386 -9.97 -9.75 9.92
C GLU A 386 -9.89 -10.29 8.48
N PRO A 387 -9.79 -11.63 8.29
CA PRO A 387 -9.89 -12.25 6.97
C PRO A 387 -11.10 -11.73 6.18
N GLY A 388 -10.86 -11.23 4.97
CA GLY A 388 -11.90 -10.72 4.07
C GLY A 388 -12.56 -9.42 4.53
N GLU A 389 -12.02 -8.74 5.54
CA GLU A 389 -12.54 -7.46 6.01
C GLU A 389 -12.08 -6.31 5.10
N TYR A 390 -13.04 -5.50 4.67
CA TYR A 390 -12.78 -4.21 4.04
C TYR A 390 -12.65 -3.16 5.15
N THR A 391 -11.53 -2.44 5.19
CA THR A 391 -11.34 -1.35 6.16
C THR A 391 -12.04 -0.08 5.70
N ASN A 392 -12.10 0.11 4.38
CA ASN A 392 -12.83 1.14 3.69
C ASN A 392 -13.37 0.55 2.39
N TRP A 393 -14.48 1.08 1.87
CA TRP A 393 -15.03 0.61 0.62
C TRP A 393 -15.89 1.64 -0.12
N GLY A 394 -16.09 1.38 -1.41
CA GLY A 394 -17.03 2.10 -2.26
C GLY A 394 -16.46 3.42 -2.73
N PHE A 395 -15.35 3.36 -3.45
CA PHE A 395 -14.64 4.52 -3.99
C PHE A 395 -15.57 5.45 -4.82
N GLU A 396 -16.55 4.89 -5.51
CA GLU A 396 -17.56 5.63 -6.28
C GLU A 396 -18.44 6.57 -5.41
N GLY A 397 -18.52 6.32 -4.11
CA GLY A 397 -19.21 7.16 -3.14
C GLY A 397 -18.71 8.60 -3.06
N ARG A 398 -17.48 8.85 -3.55
CA ARG A 398 -16.87 10.18 -3.65
C ARG A 398 -17.69 11.17 -4.47
N ARG A 399 -18.58 10.67 -5.33
CA ARG A 399 -19.55 11.49 -6.11
C ARG A 399 -20.66 12.08 -5.26
N PHE A 400 -20.97 11.45 -4.13
CA PHE A 400 -22.16 11.75 -3.33
C PHE A 400 -21.84 12.21 -1.91
N ARG A 401 -20.63 11.93 -1.43
CA ARG A 401 -20.25 12.20 -0.05
C ARG A 401 -19.06 13.15 0.02
N THR A 402 -19.25 14.27 0.70
CA THR A 402 -18.22 15.24 1.00
C THR A 402 -18.15 15.52 2.49
N ARG A 403 -16.97 15.90 2.97
CA ARG A 403 -16.74 16.35 4.33
C ARG A 403 -15.94 17.64 4.30
N ARG A 404 -16.35 18.62 5.09
CA ARG A 404 -15.59 19.84 5.32
C ARG A 404 -14.66 19.65 6.52
N TYR A 405 -13.37 19.90 6.34
CA TYR A 405 -12.39 19.90 7.42
C TYR A 405 -12.29 21.29 8.06
N ALA A 406 -11.66 21.34 9.24
CA ALA A 406 -11.51 22.56 10.03
C ALA A 406 -10.70 23.66 9.31
N ASP A 407 -9.81 23.25 8.41
CA ASP A 407 -9.04 24.13 7.51
C ASP A 407 -9.87 24.68 6.33
N GLY A 408 -11.15 24.32 6.23
CA GLY A 408 -12.07 24.76 5.18
C GLY A 408 -12.05 23.91 3.91
N ARG A 409 -11.12 22.96 3.77
CA ARG A 409 -11.08 22.06 2.61
C ARG A 409 -12.31 21.16 2.57
N HIS A 410 -12.78 20.86 1.36
CA HIS A 410 -13.87 19.91 1.11
C HIS A 410 -13.29 18.65 0.50
N VAL A 411 -13.37 17.55 1.22
CA VAL A 411 -12.80 16.27 0.82
C VAL A 411 -13.92 15.31 0.46
N ARG A 412 -13.78 14.66 -0.69
CA ARG A 412 -14.72 13.63 -1.17
C ARG A 412 -14.40 12.31 -0.50
N LEU A 413 -15.41 11.65 0.07
CA LEU A 413 -15.26 10.41 0.82
C LEU A 413 -15.84 9.22 0.06
N CYS A 414 -15.27 8.03 0.22
CA CYS A 414 -15.93 6.80 -0.21
C CYS A 414 -17.22 6.54 0.60
N TRP A 415 -17.99 5.53 0.20
CA TRP A 415 -19.23 5.16 0.89
C TRP A 415 -19.01 4.81 2.36
N SER A 416 -17.88 4.18 2.66
CA SER A 416 -17.47 3.85 4.02
C SER A 416 -15.97 4.05 4.18
N THR A 417 -15.56 4.98 5.04
CA THR A 417 -14.15 5.20 5.35
C THR A 417 -13.67 4.30 6.49
N LEU A 418 -12.35 4.25 6.72
CA LEU A 418 -11.77 3.61 7.91
C LEU A 418 -12.39 4.14 9.21
N THR A 419 -12.50 5.47 9.37
CA THR A 419 -13.15 6.06 10.56
C THR A 419 -14.61 5.62 10.72
N ASP A 420 -15.37 5.47 9.63
CA ASP A 420 -16.75 4.94 9.74
C ASP A 420 -16.74 3.50 10.27
N ARG A 421 -15.82 2.67 9.79
CA ARG A 421 -15.65 1.30 10.28
C ARG A 421 -15.30 1.26 11.77
N GLU A 422 -14.30 2.02 12.21
CA GLU A 422 -13.90 2.03 13.64
C GLU A 422 -15.08 2.47 14.52
N ARG A 423 -15.79 3.52 14.10
CA ARG A 423 -17.00 3.98 14.79
C ARG A 423 -18.06 2.87 14.90
N ARG A 424 -18.27 2.07 13.86
CA ARG A 424 -19.22 0.94 13.91
C ARG A 424 -18.78 -0.14 14.88
N LYS A 425 -17.48 -0.46 14.93
CA LYS A 425 -16.91 -1.47 15.82
C LYS A 425 -17.04 -1.07 17.29
N GLU A 426 -16.74 0.18 17.58
CA GLU A 426 -16.76 0.74 18.94
C GLU A 426 -18.16 1.11 19.41
N CYS A 427 -19.14 1.23 18.50
CA CYS A 427 -20.49 1.61 18.86
C CYS A 427 -21.12 0.63 19.86
N THR A 428 -21.60 1.20 20.96
CA THR A 428 -22.31 0.51 22.04
C THR A 428 -23.80 0.86 22.09
N GLU A 429 -24.26 1.81 21.25
CA GLU A 429 -25.63 2.30 21.22
C GLU A 429 -26.46 1.57 20.15
N PRO A 430 -27.46 0.74 20.54
CA PRO A 430 -28.27 0.02 19.57
C PRO A 430 -29.04 0.91 18.59
N VAL A 431 -29.46 2.10 19.00
CA VAL A 431 -30.18 3.06 18.14
C VAL A 431 -29.28 3.53 17.00
N ALA A 432 -28.05 3.95 17.31
CA ALA A 432 -27.09 4.38 16.30
C ALA A 432 -26.75 3.26 15.30
N LEU A 433 -26.63 2.01 15.76
CA LEU A 433 -26.41 0.86 14.87
C LEU A 433 -27.61 0.54 13.97
N ARG A 434 -28.85 0.73 14.46
CA ARG A 434 -30.06 0.59 13.62
C ARG A 434 -30.11 1.66 12.54
N ASP A 435 -29.76 2.90 12.86
CA ASP A 435 -29.71 3.98 11.88
C ASP A 435 -28.61 3.76 10.84
N GLU A 436 -27.43 3.29 11.29
CA GLU A 436 -26.36 2.91 10.37
C GLU A 436 -26.77 1.72 9.48
N TRP A 437 -27.47 0.73 10.03
CA TRP A 437 -28.01 -0.38 9.24
C TRP A 437 -28.98 0.12 8.15
N ARG A 438 -29.92 1.01 8.49
CA ARG A 438 -30.84 1.62 7.50
C ARG A 438 -30.07 2.40 6.44
N ARG A 439 -29.03 3.15 6.84
CA ARG A 439 -28.14 3.87 5.91
C ARG A 439 -27.48 2.91 4.93
N LEU A 440 -26.92 1.80 5.41
CA LEU A 440 -26.28 0.79 4.57
C LEU A 440 -27.30 0.11 3.63
N ASP A 441 -28.51 -0.18 4.11
CA ASP A 441 -29.56 -0.79 3.29
C ASP A 441 -29.97 0.13 2.12
N ALA A 442 -30.10 1.43 2.38
CA ALA A 442 -30.37 2.43 1.35
C ALA A 442 -29.25 2.60 0.29
N LEU A 443 -28.06 2.03 0.52
CA LEU A 443 -26.97 2.01 -0.46
C LEU A 443 -27.06 0.83 -1.43
N ALA A 444 -27.87 -0.19 -1.17
CA ALA A 444 -27.90 -1.43 -1.95
C ALA A 444 -28.12 -1.20 -3.46
N GLU A 445 -28.96 -0.24 -3.81
CA GLU A 445 -29.28 0.11 -5.21
C GLU A 445 -28.29 1.10 -5.83
N ARG A 446 -27.36 1.66 -5.03
CA ARG A 446 -26.46 2.74 -5.44
C ARG A 446 -25.01 2.30 -5.62
N VAL A 447 -24.63 1.16 -5.03
CA VAL A 447 -23.26 0.64 -5.10
C VAL A 447 -23.00 -0.08 -6.42
N ALA A 448 -21.78 0.06 -6.95
CA ALA A 448 -21.36 -0.68 -8.13
C ALA A 448 -21.39 -2.21 -7.84
N PRO A 449 -21.59 -3.07 -8.87
CA PRO A 449 -21.63 -4.52 -8.67
C PRO A 449 -20.43 -5.08 -7.88
N ARG A 450 -19.20 -4.61 -8.17
CA ARG A 450 -17.98 -5.02 -7.45
C ARG A 450 -17.99 -4.66 -5.96
N THR A 451 -18.67 -3.57 -5.59
CA THR A 451 -18.70 -3.02 -4.23
C THR A 451 -19.76 -3.68 -3.35
N ARG A 452 -20.75 -4.37 -3.94
CA ARG A 452 -21.87 -5.01 -3.22
C ARG A 452 -21.41 -5.93 -2.09
N VAL A 453 -20.34 -6.66 -2.33
CA VAL A 453 -19.75 -7.61 -1.39
C VAL A 453 -19.27 -6.92 -0.12
N ALA A 454 -18.60 -5.78 -0.27
CA ALA A 454 -18.12 -4.99 0.86
C ALA A 454 -19.32 -4.45 1.66
N LEU A 455 -20.36 -3.95 0.97
CA LEU A 455 -21.59 -3.49 1.61
C LEU A 455 -22.30 -4.62 2.39
N GLU A 456 -22.47 -5.80 1.79
CA GLU A 456 -23.10 -6.97 2.43
C GLU A 456 -22.30 -7.44 3.66
N SER A 457 -20.96 -7.49 3.53
CA SER A 457 -20.08 -7.80 4.64
C SER A 457 -20.24 -6.80 5.78
N GLU A 458 -20.37 -5.51 5.47
CA GLU A 458 -20.48 -4.45 6.46
C GLU A 458 -21.85 -4.44 7.15
N ARG A 459 -22.91 -4.66 6.39
CA ARG A 459 -24.24 -4.97 6.92
C ARG A 459 -24.12 -6.12 7.91
N GLY A 460 -23.59 -7.26 7.48
CA GLY A 460 -23.43 -8.44 8.33
C GLY A 460 -22.73 -8.14 9.67
N ARG A 461 -21.70 -7.28 9.67
CA ARG A 461 -21.01 -6.81 10.88
C ARG A 461 -21.92 -5.96 11.78
N VAL A 462 -22.59 -4.94 11.25
CA VAL A 462 -23.53 -4.09 12.01
C VAL A 462 -24.64 -4.94 12.63
N ARG A 463 -25.20 -5.89 11.87
CA ARG A 463 -26.23 -6.82 12.36
C ARG A 463 -25.75 -7.66 13.53
N ARG A 464 -24.58 -8.29 13.41
CA ARG A 464 -23.98 -9.10 14.49
C ARG A 464 -23.74 -8.26 15.73
N ARG A 465 -23.21 -7.04 15.57
CA ARG A 465 -22.97 -6.13 16.70
C ARG A 465 -24.28 -5.72 17.38
N LEU A 466 -25.31 -5.39 16.61
CA LEU A 466 -26.63 -5.06 17.14
C LEU A 466 -27.24 -6.25 17.90
N GLN A 467 -27.12 -7.46 17.38
CA GLN A 467 -27.55 -8.68 18.06
C GLN A 467 -26.78 -8.91 19.37
N GLN A 468 -25.46 -8.73 19.38
CA GLN A 468 -24.65 -8.84 20.59
C GLN A 468 -25.09 -7.87 21.70
N LEU A 469 -25.45 -6.63 21.33
CA LEU A 469 -25.85 -5.60 22.29
C LEU A 469 -27.29 -5.73 22.77
N THR A 470 -28.19 -6.28 21.96
CA THR A 470 -29.64 -6.34 22.25
C THR A 470 -30.12 -7.73 22.67
N GLY A 471 -29.31 -8.77 22.48
CA GLY A 471 -29.71 -10.17 22.66
C GLY A 471 -30.79 -10.65 21.68
N THR A 472 -31.27 -9.78 20.79
CA THR A 472 -32.39 -10.08 19.88
C THR A 472 -31.86 -10.33 18.47
N PRO A 473 -32.25 -11.43 17.81
CA PRO A 473 -31.97 -11.61 16.39
C PRO A 473 -32.56 -10.45 15.60
N VAL A 474 -31.75 -9.81 14.77
CA VAL A 474 -32.24 -8.80 13.83
C VAL A 474 -32.71 -9.56 12.60
N ASP A 475 -34.01 -9.48 12.28
CA ASP A 475 -34.60 -10.21 11.16
C ASP A 475 -33.78 -9.99 9.87
N PRO A 476 -33.51 -11.06 9.09
CA PRO A 476 -32.90 -10.90 7.80
C PRO A 476 -33.84 -10.07 6.93
N THR A 477 -33.37 -8.91 6.45
CA THR A 477 -33.94 -8.31 5.24
C THR A 477 -33.84 -9.36 4.14
N PRO A 478 -34.86 -9.50 3.29
CA PRO A 478 -34.85 -10.51 2.24
C PRO A 478 -33.57 -10.35 1.41
N SER A 479 -32.77 -11.40 1.36
CA SER A 479 -31.54 -11.43 0.58
C SER A 479 -31.88 -11.17 -0.88
N TRP A 480 -31.28 -10.14 -1.47
CA TRP A 480 -31.35 -9.90 -2.89
C TRP A 480 -30.79 -11.15 -3.60
N SER A 481 -31.60 -11.80 -4.43
CA SER A 481 -31.17 -12.99 -5.17
C SER A 481 -30.32 -12.53 -6.36
N PRO A 482 -29.10 -13.06 -6.57
CA PRO A 482 -28.20 -12.61 -7.64
C PRO A 482 -28.61 -13.07 -9.05
N HIS A 483 -29.83 -13.58 -9.22
CA HIS A 483 -30.38 -14.02 -10.49
C HIS A 483 -31.74 -13.36 -10.75
N ALA A 484 -31.70 -12.15 -11.27
CA ALA A 484 -32.76 -11.51 -12.05
C ALA A 484 -32.12 -10.68 -13.17
#